data_AF-A0A417HNS7-F1
#
_entry.id   AF-A0A417HNS7-F1
#
_cell.length_a   1.000
_cell.length_b   1.000
_cell.length_c   1.000
_cell.angle_alpha   90.00
_cell.angle_beta   90.00
_cell.angle_gamma   90.00
#
_symmetry.space_group_name_H-M   'P 1'
#
loop_
_entity.id
_entity.type
_entity.pdbx_description
1 polymer ?
#
loop_
_entity_poly.entity_id
_entity_poly.type
_entity_poly.pdbx_seq_one_letter_code
_entity_poly.pdbx_strand_id
1 'polypeptide(L)'
;MKGAELLWSYVDVEPIAFNKGFYTVDVKYFYKITAEAYCGLSRPKEICGLATYDKRTVLFGSEGSVRIFSSQYMPKESDLQNFEKTNLPTGVVEVVDPVALGIKVTESCGCGDCGLNDIPDCICRCFEDDIVICDEGKKLFVTLGQFSIIKLERDIQLLMPAYDICMPEKDCSGSGGSDDPCDLFQKFKFPVDEFFPPKYSDYIKENGGNCQNGSCKTGKRC
;
A
#
# COMPACT_ATOMS: atom_id res chain seq x y z
N MET A 1 13.82 26.78 1.24
CA MET A 1 12.66 26.00 0.79
C MET A 1 11.84 25.67 2.01
N LYS A 2 10.52 25.87 1.95
CA LYS A 2 9.61 25.67 3.10
C LYS A 2 9.09 24.24 3.16
N GLY A 3 8.76 23.64 2.02
CA GLY A 3 8.27 22.26 1.96
C GLY A 3 8.10 21.75 0.54
N ALA A 4 7.95 20.44 0.42
CA ALA A 4 7.46 19.76 -0.78
C ALA A 4 6.44 18.72 -0.35
N GLU A 5 5.30 18.70 -1.02
CA GLU A 5 4.15 17.83 -0.71
C GLU A 5 3.76 17.07 -1.97
N LEU A 6 3.44 15.79 -1.82
CA LEU A 6 2.85 15.02 -2.91
C LEU A 6 1.34 15.27 -2.96
N LEU A 7 0.86 15.87 -4.06
CA LEU A 7 -0.56 16.14 -4.25
C LEU A 7 -1.32 14.90 -4.75
N TRP A 8 -0.76 14.26 -5.77
CA TRP A 8 -1.40 13.12 -6.43
C TRP A 8 -0.37 12.27 -7.17
N SER A 9 -0.71 11.01 -7.39
CA SER A 9 -0.01 10.11 -8.32
C SER A 9 -1.02 9.50 -9.30
N TYR A 10 -0.70 9.61 -10.58
CA TYR A 10 -1.38 8.85 -11.63
C TYR A 10 -0.61 7.55 -11.85
N VAL A 11 -1.33 6.43 -11.96
CA VAL A 11 -0.75 5.09 -12.15
C VAL A 11 -1.46 4.43 -13.30
N ASP A 12 -0.68 3.92 -14.25
CA ASP A 12 -1.18 3.17 -15.41
C ASP A 12 -0.40 1.86 -15.57
N VAL A 13 -1.10 0.81 -16.00
CA VAL A 13 -0.56 -0.55 -16.13
C VAL A 13 -0.88 -1.09 -17.51
N GLU A 14 0.16 -1.35 -18.30
CA GLU A 14 0.03 -1.88 -19.66
C GLU A 14 0.76 -3.22 -19.83
N PRO A 15 0.19 -4.18 -20.58
CA PRO A 15 0.84 -5.47 -20.85
C PRO A 15 1.97 -5.34 -21.90
N ILE A 16 3.07 -6.06 -21.70
CA ILE A 16 4.17 -6.12 -22.68
C ILE A 16 3.92 -7.24 -23.70
N ALA A 17 3.83 -6.88 -24.98
CA ALA A 17 3.43 -7.80 -26.06
C ALA A 17 4.29 -9.07 -26.18
N PHE A 18 5.60 -8.99 -25.95
CA PHE A 18 6.53 -10.12 -26.14
C PHE A 18 6.95 -10.84 -24.85
N ASN A 19 6.64 -10.27 -23.68
CA ASN A 19 7.04 -10.81 -22.38
C ASN A 19 5.79 -11.09 -21.55
N LYS A 20 5.22 -12.28 -21.74
CA LYS A 20 4.03 -12.71 -21.01
C LYS A 20 4.23 -12.61 -19.50
N GLY A 21 3.23 -12.05 -18.83
CA GLY A 21 3.25 -11.83 -17.39
C GLY A 21 4.08 -10.65 -16.91
N PHE A 22 4.73 -9.90 -17.80
CA PHE A 22 5.36 -8.62 -17.48
C PHE A 22 4.48 -7.46 -17.94
N TYR A 23 4.44 -6.43 -17.10
CA TYR A 23 3.64 -5.23 -17.32
C TYR A 23 4.52 -4.00 -17.13
N THR A 24 4.31 -2.97 -17.94
CA THR A 24 4.82 -1.63 -17.66
C THR A 24 3.90 -0.96 -16.65
N VAL A 25 4.49 -0.39 -15.61
CA VAL A 25 3.80 0.45 -14.64
C VAL A 25 4.37 1.85 -14.78
N ASP A 26 3.53 2.75 -15.28
CA ASP A 26 3.82 4.16 -15.47
C ASP A 26 3.22 4.96 -14.32
N VAL A 27 4.08 5.68 -13.60
CA VAL A 27 3.68 6.50 -12.46
C VAL A 27 4.08 7.94 -12.70
N LYS A 28 3.10 8.84 -12.65
CA LYS A 28 3.31 10.29 -12.72
C LYS A 28 2.99 10.92 -11.37
N TYR A 29 3.99 11.54 -10.76
CA TYR A 29 3.87 12.22 -9.48
C TYR A 29 3.69 13.72 -9.69
N PHE A 30 2.80 14.32 -8.90
CA PHE A 30 2.54 15.76 -8.90
C PHE A 30 2.89 16.34 -7.52
N TYR A 31 3.84 17.26 -7.50
CA TYR A 31 4.37 17.85 -6.27
C TYR A 31 4.03 19.33 -6.17
N LYS A 32 3.60 19.76 -4.99
CA LYS A 32 3.54 21.17 -4.61
C LYS A 32 4.84 21.56 -3.93
N ILE A 33 5.52 22.56 -4.46
CA ILE A 33 6.78 23.09 -3.95
C ILE A 33 6.52 24.46 -3.36
N THR A 34 6.83 24.63 -2.08
CA THR A 34 6.72 25.93 -1.40
C THR A 34 8.10 26.41 -1.00
N ALA A 35 8.47 27.62 -1.40
CA ALA A 35 9.74 28.25 -1.09
C ALA A 35 9.55 29.73 -0.72
N GLU A 36 10.57 30.32 -0.10
CA GLU A 36 10.61 31.76 0.17
C GLU A 36 11.64 32.41 -0.74
N ALA A 37 11.22 33.47 -1.43
CA ALA A 37 12.06 34.28 -2.28
C ALA A 37 12.26 35.67 -1.65
N TYR A 38 13.49 36.16 -1.72
CA TYR A 38 13.87 37.49 -1.28
C TYR A 38 14.15 38.36 -2.51
N CYS A 39 13.51 39.52 -2.58
CA CYS A 39 13.74 40.49 -3.64
C CYS A 39 14.24 41.80 -3.02
N GLY A 40 15.56 42.01 -3.07
CA GLY A 40 16.22 43.18 -2.47
C GLY A 40 16.11 43.23 -0.94
N LEU A 41 15.79 44.41 -0.40
CA LEU A 41 15.60 44.65 1.04
C LEU A 41 14.16 44.41 1.52
N SER A 42 13.32 43.78 0.70
CA SER A 42 11.92 43.52 1.04
C SER A 42 11.77 42.32 1.98
N ARG A 43 10.60 42.20 2.60
CA ARG A 43 10.22 40.99 3.33
C ARG A 43 10.21 39.78 2.39
N PRO A 44 10.63 38.59 2.86
CA PRO A 44 10.50 37.36 2.10
C PRO A 44 9.05 37.16 1.66
N LYS A 45 8.89 36.79 0.39
CA LYS A 45 7.60 36.37 -0.16
C LYS A 45 7.62 34.87 -0.34
N GLU A 46 6.52 34.23 0.04
CA GLU A 46 6.30 32.83 -0.29
C GLU A 46 5.99 32.70 -1.78
N ILE A 47 6.54 31.65 -2.39
CA ILE A 47 6.28 31.25 -3.77
C ILE A 47 5.91 29.77 -3.76
N CYS A 48 4.93 29.43 -4.59
CA CYS A 48 4.45 28.07 -4.79
C CYS A 48 4.62 27.68 -6.25
N GLY A 49 4.94 26.41 -6.51
CA GLY A 49 5.06 25.89 -7.87
C GLY A 49 4.70 24.42 -7.96
N LEU A 50 4.30 23.99 -9.16
CA LEU A 50 4.05 22.59 -9.49
C LEU A 50 5.32 21.97 -10.09
N ALA A 51 5.68 20.78 -9.61
CA ALA A 51 6.69 19.94 -10.25
C ALA A 51 6.08 18.56 -10.56
N THR A 52 6.45 17.98 -11.70
CA THR A 52 6.00 16.64 -12.10
C THR A 52 7.19 15.72 -12.34
N TYR A 53 7.01 14.43 -12.05
CA TYR A 53 8.02 13.41 -12.35
C TYR A 53 7.35 12.13 -12.84
N ASP A 54 7.83 11.62 -13.97
CA ASP A 54 7.36 10.38 -14.57
C ASP A 54 8.36 9.25 -14.33
N LYS A 55 7.86 8.11 -13.86
CA LYS A 55 8.63 6.89 -13.58
C LYS A 55 7.97 5.69 -14.24
N ARG A 56 8.67 5.10 -15.21
CA ARG A 56 8.29 3.84 -15.85
C ARG A 56 9.08 2.68 -15.24
N THR A 57 8.40 1.62 -14.83
CA THR A 57 9.03 0.39 -14.36
C THR A 57 8.40 -0.83 -15.02
N VAL A 58 9.13 -1.95 -15.06
CA VAL A 58 8.61 -3.23 -15.56
C VAL A 58 8.54 -4.20 -14.40
N LEU A 59 7.36 -4.73 -14.12
CA LEU A 59 7.12 -5.67 -13.04
C LEU A 59 6.51 -6.95 -13.57
N PHE A 60 6.91 -8.08 -13.00
CA PHE A 60 6.27 -9.36 -13.27
C PHE A 60 5.00 -9.45 -12.43
N GLY A 61 3.85 -9.46 -13.11
CA GLY A 61 2.53 -9.52 -12.50
C GLY A 61 1.82 -10.85 -12.71
N SER A 62 2.52 -11.90 -13.16
CA SER A 62 1.97 -13.22 -13.57
C SER A 62 1.16 -13.23 -14.88
N GLU A 63 1.05 -14.42 -15.48
CA GLU A 63 0.32 -14.63 -16.74
C GLU A 63 -1.19 -14.75 -16.47
N GLY A 64 -1.96 -13.78 -16.95
CA GLY A 64 -3.42 -13.79 -16.92
C GLY A 64 -3.99 -13.76 -18.33
N SER A 65 -4.38 -14.91 -18.86
CA SER A 65 -5.00 -15.04 -20.19
C SER A 65 -6.51 -15.28 -20.10
N VAL A 66 -7.16 -14.74 -19.06
CA VAL A 66 -8.57 -14.93 -18.77
C VAL A 66 -9.35 -13.63 -19.00
N ARG A 67 -10.52 -13.73 -19.63
CA ARG A 67 -11.49 -12.64 -19.79
C ARG A 67 -12.48 -12.70 -18.62
N ILE A 68 -12.70 -11.59 -17.92
CA ILE A 68 -13.60 -11.55 -16.75
C ILE A 68 -14.92 -10.88 -17.15
N PHE A 69 -16.03 -11.51 -16.77
CA PHE A 69 -17.39 -10.96 -16.87
C PHE A 69 -18.00 -10.93 -15.46
N SER A 70 -18.77 -9.88 -15.13
CA SER A 70 -19.38 -9.68 -13.81
C SER A 70 -20.89 -9.42 -13.95
N SER A 71 -21.65 -9.77 -12.90
CA SER A 71 -23.11 -9.60 -12.81
C SER A 71 -23.54 -8.55 -11.78
N GLN A 72 -22.64 -7.64 -11.40
CA GLN A 72 -23.00 -6.53 -10.51
C GLN A 72 -23.99 -5.59 -11.24
N TYR A 73 -24.60 -4.62 -10.57
CA TYR A 73 -25.49 -3.66 -11.24
C TYR A 73 -25.33 -2.31 -10.56
N MET A 74 -24.92 -1.29 -11.31
CA MET A 74 -24.86 0.08 -10.84
C MET A 74 -25.92 0.93 -11.57
N PRO A 75 -27.00 1.33 -10.89
CA PRO A 75 -28.00 2.19 -11.51
C PRO A 75 -27.42 3.60 -11.71
N LYS A 76 -27.59 4.14 -12.94
CA LYS A 76 -27.26 5.51 -13.41
C LYS A 76 -25.84 5.75 -13.96
N GLU A 77 -24.99 4.74 -14.05
CA GLU A 77 -23.76 4.81 -14.84
C GLU A 77 -23.89 3.98 -16.11
N SER A 78 -23.15 4.32 -17.16
CA SER A 78 -22.99 3.42 -18.32
C SER A 78 -22.44 2.09 -17.80
N ASP A 79 -23.17 1.00 -18.02
CA ASP A 79 -22.88 -0.29 -17.43
C ASP A 79 -21.53 -0.84 -17.96
N LEU A 80 -20.44 -0.47 -17.28
CA LEU A 80 -19.05 -0.84 -17.61
C LEU A 80 -18.82 -2.36 -17.64
N GLN A 81 -19.82 -3.15 -17.28
CA GLN A 81 -19.81 -4.60 -17.22
C GLN A 81 -19.97 -5.28 -18.59
N ASN A 82 -20.48 -4.55 -19.58
CA ASN A 82 -20.54 -5.04 -20.96
C ASN A 82 -19.22 -4.88 -21.73
N PHE A 83 -18.22 -4.22 -21.13
CA PHE A 83 -16.88 -4.18 -21.69
C PHE A 83 -16.04 -5.34 -21.14
N GLU A 84 -15.32 -6.01 -22.04
CA GLU A 84 -14.38 -7.07 -21.68
C GLU A 84 -13.36 -6.53 -20.68
N LYS A 85 -13.43 -6.95 -19.42
CA LYS A 85 -12.41 -6.62 -18.43
C LYS A 85 -11.22 -7.52 -18.67
N THR A 86 -10.10 -6.93 -19.10
CA THR A 86 -8.80 -7.60 -19.14
C THR A 86 -8.40 -7.97 -17.71
N ASN A 87 -7.88 -9.18 -17.51
CA ASN A 87 -7.30 -9.63 -16.24
C ASN A 87 -5.91 -9.00 -16.04
N LEU A 88 -5.81 -7.67 -16.13
CA LEU A 88 -4.59 -6.94 -15.79
C LEU A 88 -4.40 -6.95 -14.26
N PRO A 89 -3.15 -7.04 -13.78
CA PRO A 89 -2.89 -6.85 -12.36
C PRO A 89 -3.17 -5.41 -11.94
N THR A 90 -3.59 -5.22 -10.70
CA THR A 90 -3.77 -3.89 -10.11
C THR A 90 -2.40 -3.31 -9.76
N GLY A 91 -2.06 -2.15 -10.32
CA GLY A 91 -0.87 -1.40 -9.93
C GLY A 91 -1.13 -0.61 -8.65
N VAL A 92 -0.31 -0.83 -7.61
CA VAL A 92 -0.39 -0.10 -6.35
C VAL A 92 0.92 0.64 -6.11
N VAL A 93 0.81 1.92 -5.79
CA VAL A 93 1.94 2.78 -5.47
C VAL A 93 1.76 3.31 -4.05
N GLU A 94 2.66 2.87 -3.16
CA GLU A 94 2.79 3.40 -1.81
C GLU A 94 3.88 4.47 -1.82
N VAL A 95 3.56 5.68 -1.40
CA VAL A 95 4.41 6.85 -1.59
C VAL A 95 4.29 7.78 -0.38
N VAL A 96 5.40 8.43 -0.03
CA VAL A 96 5.48 9.43 1.06
C VAL A 96 5.83 10.80 0.49
N ASP A 97 5.65 11.85 1.28
CA ASP A 97 6.10 13.19 0.87
C ASP A 97 7.61 13.22 0.59
N PRO A 98 8.04 13.92 -0.47
CA PRO A 98 9.43 13.96 -0.88
C PRO A 98 10.31 14.77 0.09
N VAL A 99 11.58 14.39 0.18
CA VAL A 99 12.59 15.17 0.91
C VAL A 99 13.25 16.16 -0.03
N ALA A 100 13.30 17.44 0.35
CA ALA A 100 14.06 18.44 -0.39
C ALA A 100 15.57 18.23 -0.23
N LEU A 101 16.27 17.92 -1.32
CA LEU A 101 17.72 17.65 -1.31
C LEU A 101 18.56 18.83 -1.80
N GLY A 102 18.00 19.69 -2.65
CA GLY A 102 18.73 20.81 -3.22
C GLY A 102 17.82 21.79 -3.93
N ILE A 103 18.30 23.03 -4.06
CA ILE A 103 17.59 24.12 -4.73
C ILE A 103 18.59 24.96 -5.51
N LYS A 104 18.23 25.34 -6.73
CA LYS A 104 19.06 26.18 -7.60
C LYS A 104 18.15 27.14 -8.37
N VAL A 105 18.52 28.42 -8.39
CA VAL A 105 17.89 29.41 -9.25
C VAL A 105 18.73 29.57 -10.51
N THR A 106 18.09 29.63 -11.67
CA THR A 106 18.76 29.85 -12.96
C THR A 106 17.95 30.84 -13.81
N GLU A 107 18.62 31.67 -14.60
CA GLU A 107 17.97 32.59 -15.53
C GLU A 107 17.47 31.79 -16.76
N SER A 108 16.29 32.09 -17.28
CA SER A 108 15.73 31.43 -18.47
C SER A 108 16.66 31.62 -19.69
N CYS A 109 17.01 30.53 -20.39
CA CYS A 109 17.77 30.60 -21.64
C CYS A 109 16.90 30.91 -22.87
N GLY A 110 15.58 31.15 -22.71
CA GLY A 110 14.64 31.27 -23.84
C GLY A 110 14.55 30.00 -24.69
N CYS A 111 14.98 28.88 -24.12
CA CYS A 111 15.22 27.62 -24.81
C CYS A 111 14.61 26.48 -23.98
N GLY A 112 13.30 26.27 -24.11
CA GLY A 112 12.67 25.16 -23.41
C GLY A 112 11.20 24.97 -23.78
N ASP A 113 10.89 23.76 -24.22
CA ASP A 113 9.52 23.27 -24.32
C ASP A 113 8.93 23.19 -22.90
N CYS A 114 7.74 23.76 -22.73
CA CYS A 114 7.08 23.85 -21.44
C CYS A 114 6.44 22.48 -21.14
N GLY A 115 7.22 21.55 -20.58
CA GLY A 115 6.82 20.14 -20.41
C GLY A 115 5.65 19.85 -19.44
N LEU A 116 4.89 20.86 -19.03
CA LEU A 116 3.68 20.72 -18.21
C LEU A 116 2.44 20.91 -19.08
N ASN A 117 2.15 19.93 -19.93
CA ASN A 117 0.89 19.87 -20.66
C ASN A 117 -0.11 19.01 -19.87
N ASP A 118 -1.39 19.40 -19.91
CA ASP A 118 -2.53 18.65 -19.36
C ASP A 118 -2.47 18.37 -17.85
N ILE A 119 -2.36 19.44 -17.05
CA ILE A 119 -2.50 19.35 -15.58
C ILE A 119 -3.98 19.16 -15.25
N PRO A 120 -4.36 18.10 -14.49
CA PRO A 120 -5.74 17.91 -14.06
C PRO A 120 -6.30 19.08 -13.22
N ASP A 121 -7.55 19.45 -13.44
CA ASP A 121 -8.23 20.55 -12.74
C ASP A 121 -8.17 20.42 -11.21
N CYS A 122 -8.20 19.20 -10.68
CA CYS A 122 -8.10 18.96 -9.24
C CYS A 122 -6.74 19.40 -8.68
N ILE A 123 -5.65 19.27 -9.45
CA ILE A 123 -4.31 19.72 -9.05
C ILE A 123 -4.21 21.25 -9.16
N CYS A 124 -4.78 21.84 -10.20
CA CYS A 124 -4.80 23.31 -10.36
C CYS A 124 -5.46 23.98 -9.14
N ARG A 125 -6.53 23.39 -8.59
CA ARG A 125 -7.23 23.90 -7.39
C ARG A 125 -6.41 23.82 -6.09
N CYS A 126 -5.26 23.15 -6.08
CA CYS A 126 -4.36 23.10 -4.92
C CYS A 126 -3.48 24.35 -4.78
N PHE A 127 -3.55 25.28 -5.73
CA PHE A 127 -2.79 26.53 -5.76
C PHE A 127 -3.73 27.73 -5.59
N GLU A 128 -3.23 28.78 -4.94
CA GLU A 128 -3.98 30.03 -4.72
C GLU A 128 -4.05 30.88 -5.98
N ASP A 129 -2.99 30.80 -6.81
CA ASP A 129 -2.82 31.51 -8.07
C ASP A 129 -2.73 30.53 -9.24
N ASP A 130 -2.96 31.02 -10.46
CA ASP A 130 -2.80 30.26 -11.68
C ASP A 130 -1.35 29.77 -11.87
N ILE A 131 -1.20 28.53 -12.32
CA ILE A 131 0.10 27.94 -12.61
C ILE A 131 0.65 28.58 -13.90
N VAL A 132 1.66 29.44 -13.75
CA VAL A 132 2.34 30.07 -14.88
C VAL A 132 3.33 29.11 -15.51
N ILE A 133 3.08 28.71 -16.76
CA ILE A 133 3.92 27.78 -17.53
C ILE A 133 4.77 28.53 -18.58
N CYS A 134 5.09 29.81 -18.35
CA CYS A 134 5.86 30.63 -19.28
C CYS A 134 7.38 30.49 -19.05
N ASP A 135 8.17 30.61 -20.12
CA ASP A 135 9.65 30.55 -20.09
C ASP A 135 10.30 31.90 -19.70
N GLU A 136 9.52 32.89 -19.27
CA GLU A 136 10.04 34.23 -18.98
C GLU A 136 10.44 34.37 -17.50
N GLY A 137 11.74 34.59 -17.24
CA GLY A 137 12.25 34.99 -15.93
C GLY A 137 13.12 33.94 -15.23
N LYS A 138 13.22 34.04 -13.90
CA LYS A 138 14.06 33.15 -13.09
C LYS A 138 13.34 31.83 -12.83
N LYS A 139 14.01 30.72 -13.12
CA LYS A 139 13.52 29.37 -12.84
C LYS A 139 14.09 28.83 -11.55
N LEU A 140 13.22 28.21 -10.76
CA LEU A 140 13.60 27.48 -9.55
C LEU A 140 13.66 25.99 -9.87
N PHE A 141 14.87 25.41 -9.80
CA PHE A 141 15.08 23.98 -9.88
C PHE A 141 15.20 23.41 -8.47
N VAL A 142 14.47 22.33 -8.20
CA VAL A 142 14.47 21.64 -6.92
C VAL A 142 14.81 20.18 -7.15
N THR A 143 15.74 19.66 -6.36
CA THR A 143 16.04 18.23 -6.31
C THR A 143 15.24 17.60 -5.17
N LEU A 144 14.37 16.65 -5.51
CA LEU A 144 13.54 15.93 -4.55
C LEU A 144 14.01 14.48 -4.42
N GLY A 145 14.14 14.01 -3.18
CA GLY A 145 14.32 12.61 -2.84
C GLY A 145 12.96 11.95 -2.63
N GLN A 146 12.45 11.25 -3.64
CA GLN A 146 11.18 10.54 -3.57
C GLN A 146 11.37 9.09 -3.12
N PHE A 147 10.65 8.69 -2.07
CA PHE A 147 10.54 7.28 -1.67
C PHE A 147 9.18 6.71 -2.09
N SER A 148 9.19 5.61 -2.84
CA SER A 148 7.99 4.97 -3.39
C SER A 148 8.17 3.47 -3.51
N ILE A 149 7.16 2.68 -3.16
CA ILE A 149 7.08 1.24 -3.43
C ILE A 149 6.02 1.03 -4.51
N ILE A 150 6.39 0.37 -5.60
CA ILE A 150 5.50 0.05 -6.73
C ILE A 150 5.34 -1.47 -6.77
N LYS A 151 4.10 -1.94 -6.69
CA LYS A 151 3.77 -3.38 -6.69
C LYS A 151 2.60 -3.67 -7.63
N LEU A 152 2.58 -4.90 -8.13
CA LEU A 152 1.45 -5.44 -8.88
C LEU A 152 0.72 -6.46 -7.99
N GLU A 153 -0.57 -6.28 -7.84
CA GLU A 153 -1.43 -7.16 -7.06
C GLU A 153 -2.42 -7.87 -7.97
N ARG A 154 -2.65 -9.16 -7.70
CA ARG A 154 -3.69 -9.96 -8.35
C ARG A 154 -4.43 -10.74 -7.30
N ASP A 155 -5.75 -10.69 -7.39
CA ASP A 155 -6.59 -11.56 -6.60
C ASP A 155 -6.44 -12.99 -7.11
N ILE A 156 -5.92 -13.87 -6.25
CA ILE A 156 -5.85 -15.31 -6.48
C ILE A 156 -6.72 -16.01 -5.45
N GLN A 157 -7.34 -17.12 -5.85
CA GLN A 157 -8.01 -18.01 -4.91
C GLN A 157 -6.97 -19.01 -4.40
N LEU A 158 -6.45 -18.79 -3.19
CA LEU A 158 -5.59 -19.76 -2.52
C LEU A 158 -6.44 -20.73 -1.71
N LEU A 159 -6.53 -21.99 -2.14
CA LEU A 159 -7.12 -23.04 -1.34
C LEU A 159 -6.08 -23.49 -0.31
N MET A 160 -6.15 -23.00 0.93
CA MET A 160 -5.30 -23.50 2.00
C MET A 160 -5.79 -24.88 2.44
N PRO A 161 -5.00 -25.95 2.27
CA PRO A 161 -5.31 -27.22 2.91
C PRO A 161 -5.13 -27.06 4.42
N ALA A 162 -6.22 -27.26 5.17
CA ALA A 162 -6.14 -27.46 6.61
C ALA A 162 -5.51 -28.83 6.85
N TYR A 163 -4.19 -28.93 6.76
CA TYR A 163 -3.49 -30.07 7.34
C TYR A 163 -3.60 -29.91 8.85
N ASP A 164 -4.15 -30.93 9.52
CA ASP A 164 -4.00 -31.06 10.97
C ASP A 164 -2.51 -30.95 11.26
N ILE A 165 -2.11 -29.91 12.00
CA ILE A 165 -0.75 -29.76 12.49
C ILE A 165 -0.48 -31.05 13.27
N CYS A 166 0.31 -31.97 12.69
CA CYS A 166 0.63 -33.22 13.35
C CYS A 166 1.30 -32.86 14.68
N MET A 167 0.55 -33.01 15.77
CA MET A 167 1.08 -32.84 17.11
C MET A 167 2.16 -33.90 17.28
N PRO A 168 3.41 -33.54 17.61
CA PRO A 168 4.40 -34.54 17.96
C PRO A 168 3.95 -35.24 19.25
N GLU A 169 3.34 -36.43 19.12
CA GLU A 169 2.99 -37.32 20.22
C GLU A 169 4.27 -37.97 20.75
N LYS A 170 4.99 -37.26 21.63
CA LYS A 170 6.12 -37.88 22.34
C LYS A 170 5.62 -38.44 23.67
N ASP A 171 5.15 -39.69 23.65
CA ASP A 171 4.97 -40.49 24.87
C ASP A 171 6.33 -41.04 25.33
N CYS A 172 6.83 -40.57 26.48
CA CYS A 172 8.04 -41.10 27.10
C CYS A 172 7.67 -41.88 28.37
N SER A 173 7.65 -43.21 28.29
CA SER A 173 7.67 -44.10 29.45
C SER A 173 9.01 -43.96 30.16
N GLY A 174 9.01 -43.29 31.31
CA GLY A 174 10.20 -42.92 32.06
C GLY A 174 11.01 -44.12 32.53
N SER A 175 12.34 -43.97 32.49
CA SER A 175 13.22 -44.75 33.36
C SER A 175 14.49 -43.96 33.65
N GLY A 176 14.74 -43.76 34.95
CA GLY A 176 16.07 -43.46 35.49
C GLY A 176 16.37 -41.97 35.60
N GLY A 177 16.63 -41.51 36.82
CA GLY A 177 17.04 -40.14 37.08
C GLY A 177 18.45 -39.85 36.58
N SER A 178 18.62 -38.66 35.99
CA SER A 178 19.91 -38.02 35.78
C SER A 178 19.74 -36.51 35.94
N ASP A 179 20.72 -35.90 36.61
CA ASP A 179 20.91 -34.46 36.79
C ASP A 179 21.45 -33.80 35.51
N ASP A 180 20.89 -34.14 34.34
CA ASP A 180 21.25 -33.52 33.06
C ASP A 180 20.22 -32.42 32.74
N PRO A 181 20.63 -31.15 32.52
CA PRO A 181 19.70 -30.09 32.10
C PRO A 181 18.87 -30.47 30.86
N CYS A 182 19.38 -31.35 29.99
CA CYS A 182 18.63 -31.87 28.86
C CYS A 182 17.39 -32.70 29.29
N ASP A 183 17.47 -33.45 30.39
CA ASP A 183 16.34 -34.25 30.92
C ASP A 183 15.27 -33.38 31.57
N LEU A 184 15.65 -32.20 32.08
CA LEU A 184 14.72 -31.20 32.59
C LEU A 184 13.88 -30.62 31.44
N PHE A 185 14.53 -30.23 30.33
CA PHE A 185 13.84 -29.72 29.14
C PHE A 185 12.97 -30.79 28.45
N GLN A 186 13.32 -32.07 28.53
CA GLN A 186 12.50 -33.17 27.99
C GLN A 186 11.23 -33.47 28.79
N LYS A 187 11.12 -33.03 30.05
CA LYS A 187 9.92 -33.20 30.89
C LYS A 187 8.86 -32.11 30.68
N PHE A 188 9.21 -31.00 30.03
CA PHE A 188 8.23 -29.96 29.71
C PHE A 188 7.36 -30.42 28.55
N LYS A 189 6.04 -30.46 28.80
CA LYS A 189 5.07 -30.60 27.71
C LYS A 189 5.16 -29.34 26.86
N PHE A 190 5.26 -29.53 25.55
CA PHE A 190 5.20 -28.42 24.61
C PHE A 190 3.89 -27.65 24.87
N PRO A 191 3.92 -26.31 25.02
CA PRO A 191 2.73 -25.52 25.36
C PRO A 191 1.86 -25.34 24.11
N VAL A 192 1.23 -26.42 23.68
CA VAL A 192 0.42 -26.52 22.46
C VAL A 192 -0.64 -25.41 22.43
N ASP A 193 -1.31 -25.16 23.57
CA ASP A 193 -2.42 -24.21 23.68
C ASP A 193 -2.03 -22.74 23.40
N GLU A 194 -0.75 -22.37 23.56
CA GLU A 194 -0.27 -21.00 23.27
C GLU A 194 -0.04 -20.75 21.77
N PHE A 195 0.08 -21.82 20.97
CA PHE A 195 0.31 -21.73 19.51
C PHE A 195 -0.98 -21.76 18.69
N PHE A 196 -2.13 -22.04 19.31
CA PHE A 196 -3.42 -21.98 18.64
C PHE A 196 -4.08 -20.61 18.87
N PRO A 197 -4.69 -20.01 17.84
CA PRO A 197 -5.50 -18.81 18.01
C PRO A 197 -6.58 -19.03 19.08
N PRO A 198 -6.87 -18.04 19.95
CA PRO A 198 -7.86 -18.18 21.02
C PRO A 198 -9.20 -18.64 20.45
N LYS A 199 -9.77 -19.69 21.05
CA LYS A 199 -11.08 -20.21 20.62
C LYS A 199 -12.17 -19.32 21.18
N TYR A 200 -13.32 -19.27 20.49
CA TYR A 200 -14.47 -18.46 20.92
C TYR A 200 -14.89 -18.72 22.39
N SER A 201 -14.70 -19.94 22.88
CA SER A 201 -14.95 -20.33 24.29
C SER A 201 -14.05 -19.64 25.31
N ASP A 202 -12.84 -19.23 24.93
CA ASP A 202 -11.88 -18.60 25.83
C ASP A 202 -12.31 -17.16 26.15
N TYR A 203 -12.96 -16.50 25.19
CA TYR A 203 -13.62 -15.21 25.38
C TYR A 203 -14.89 -15.27 26.25
N ILE A 204 -15.48 -16.44 26.47
CA ILE A 204 -16.69 -16.60 27.28
C ILE A 204 -16.36 -16.74 28.78
N LYS A 205 -15.13 -17.14 29.14
CA LYS A 205 -14.76 -17.43 30.54
C LYS A 205 -14.46 -16.20 31.41
N GLU A 206 -14.27 -15.01 30.84
CA GLU A 206 -13.99 -13.81 31.64
C GLU A 206 -15.25 -13.12 32.21
N ASN A 207 -16.47 -13.58 31.90
CA ASN A 207 -17.70 -12.93 32.37
C ASN A 207 -18.58 -13.80 33.29
N GLY A 208 -17.98 -14.73 34.03
CA GLY A 208 -18.67 -15.68 34.90
C GLY A 208 -18.49 -15.45 36.40
N GLY A 209 -18.59 -14.20 36.88
CA GLY A 209 -18.61 -13.89 38.30
C GLY A 209 -19.88 -14.41 38.99
N ASN A 210 -19.71 -15.46 39.79
CA ASN A 210 -20.47 -15.82 41.00
C ASN A 210 -21.99 -15.58 41.01
N CYS A 211 -22.78 -16.65 40.85
CA CYS A 211 -24.12 -16.76 41.44
C CYS A 211 -24.34 -18.17 41.98
N GLN A 212 -24.36 -18.29 43.31
CA GLN A 212 -24.76 -19.48 44.04
C GLN A 212 -26.29 -19.69 43.96
N ASN A 213 -26.66 -20.97 44.09
CA ASN A 213 -27.95 -21.53 44.52
C ASN A 213 -29.16 -21.43 43.58
N GLY A 214 -29.60 -22.62 43.14
CA GLY A 214 -30.91 -22.83 42.53
C GLY A 214 -31.02 -24.20 41.90
N SER A 215 -31.21 -25.23 42.71
CA SER A 215 -31.54 -26.59 42.32
C SER A 215 -32.74 -26.63 41.36
N CYS A 216 -32.59 -27.25 40.19
CA CYS A 216 -33.73 -27.87 39.51
C CYS A 216 -33.34 -29.12 38.72
N LYS A 217 -34.26 -30.08 38.76
CA LYS A 217 -34.05 -31.52 38.58
C LYS A 217 -34.03 -31.94 37.12
N THR A 218 -33.28 -33.00 36.89
CA THR A 218 -33.47 -34.12 35.96
C THR A 218 -34.63 -34.05 34.95
N GLY A 219 -34.30 -34.21 33.66
CA GLY A 219 -35.25 -34.53 32.61
C GLY A 219 -34.58 -35.09 31.35
N LYS A 220 -34.46 -36.42 31.27
CA LYS A 220 -34.13 -37.17 30.04
C LYS A 220 -35.19 -36.91 28.95
N ARG A 221 -34.80 -36.75 27.68
CA ARG A 221 -34.94 -37.78 26.62
C ARG A 221 -34.74 -37.21 25.20
N CYS A 222 -34.13 -38.11 24.40
CA CYS A 222 -34.13 -38.25 22.93
C CYS A 222 -33.34 -37.22 22.13
#